data_AF-A0A7D5GFX5-F1
#
_entry.id   AF-A0A7D5GFX5-F1
#
_cell.length_a   1.000
_cell.length_b   1.000
_cell.length_c   1.000
_cell.angle_alpha   90.00
_cell.angle_beta   90.00
_cell.angle_gamma   90.00
#
_symmetry.space_group_name_H-M   'P 1'
#
loop_
_entity.id
_entity.type
_entity.pdbx_description
1 polymer ?
#
loop_
_entity_poly.entity_id
_entity_poly.type
_entity_poly.pdbx_seq_one_letter_code
_entity_poly.pdbx_strand_id
1 'polypeptide(L)'
;MTDDPTVVSRALRVFREAGAPSEESTDRNGAFSYHAETHAAGVGIGVGAAAGATGDYRIVGAIVALAFGLNRGPSLSSARIGEDIKQEPHYALGGLALGLLIGTFV
;
A
#
# COMPACT_ATOMS: atom_id res chain seq x y z
N MET A 1 -25.10 7.59 2.61
CA MET A 1 -25.62 7.20 1.28
C MET A 1 -25.00 8.13 0.27
N THR A 2 -23.77 7.81 -0.14
CA THR A 2 -22.98 8.56 -1.13
C THR A 2 -22.40 7.52 -2.07
N ASP A 3 -23.29 6.82 -2.78
CA ASP A 3 -22.95 5.90 -3.86
C ASP A 3 -22.60 6.72 -5.11
N ASP A 4 -21.59 7.59 -5.01
CA ASP A 4 -21.12 8.36 -6.16
C ASP A 4 -20.03 7.55 -6.87
N PRO A 5 -20.32 6.95 -8.05
CA PRO A 5 -19.38 6.10 -8.77
C PRO A 5 -18.09 6.83 -9.16
N THR A 6 -18.07 8.17 -9.08
CA THR A 6 -16.90 9.01 -9.31
C THR A 6 -15.87 8.98 -8.18
N VAL A 7 -16.28 8.77 -6.93
CA VAL A 7 -15.35 8.76 -5.78
C VAL A 7 -14.55 7.47 -5.76
N VAL A 8 -15.23 6.33 -5.91
CA VAL A 8 -14.59 5.01 -5.98
C VAL A 8 -13.69 4.90 -7.21
N SER A 9 -14.13 5.41 -8.36
CA SER A 9 -13.30 5.40 -9.58
C SER A 9 -12.13 6.37 -9.52
N ARG A 10 -12.27 7.53 -8.86
CA ARG A 10 -11.16 8.47 -8.62
C ARG A 10 -10.17 7.91 -7.62
N ALA A 11 -10.64 7.24 -6.57
CA ALA A 11 -9.79 6.48 -5.66
C ALA A 11 -9.03 5.40 -6.44
N LEU A 12 -9.72 4.50 -7.15
CA LEU A 12 -9.11 3.42 -7.95
C LEU A 12 -8.11 3.94 -9.00
N ARG A 13 -8.36 5.13 -9.55
CA ARG A 13 -7.41 5.79 -10.45
C ARG A 13 -6.15 6.23 -9.72
N VAL A 14 -6.27 6.86 -8.56
CA VAL A 14 -5.12 7.23 -7.71
C VAL A 14 -4.36 5.98 -7.26
N PHE A 15 -5.04 4.88 -6.94
CA PHE A 15 -4.40 3.58 -6.68
C PHE A 15 -3.59 3.08 -7.87
N ARG A 16 -4.17 3.14 -9.07
CA ARG A 16 -3.53 2.67 -10.30
C ARG A 16 -2.37 3.57 -10.72
N GLU A 17 -2.43 4.87 -10.42
CA GLU A 17 -1.36 5.85 -10.64
C GLU A 17 -0.26 5.73 -9.59
N ALA A 18 -0.59 5.48 -8.32
CA ALA A 18 0.38 5.23 -7.26
C ALA A 18 1.12 3.88 -7.40
N GLY A 19 0.47 2.89 -8.02
CA GLY A 19 1.08 1.62 -8.43
C GLY A 19 1.53 1.57 -9.89
N ALA A 20 1.47 2.69 -10.62
CA ALA A 20 1.91 2.72 -12.02
C ALA A 20 3.43 2.57 -12.06
N PRO A 21 3.96 1.62 -12.84
CA PRO A 21 5.39 1.42 -12.95
C PRO A 21 6.01 2.65 -13.63
N SER A 22 6.74 3.47 -12.88
CA SER A 22 7.62 4.46 -13.46
C SER A 22 8.80 3.73 -14.11
N GLU A 23 8.81 3.68 -15.44
CA GLU A 23 9.94 3.22 -16.22
C GLU A 23 11.15 4.14 -15.98
N GLU A 24 12.04 3.77 -15.07
CA GLU A 24 13.50 3.78 -15.32
C GLU A 24 14.19 2.93 -14.25
N SER A 25 14.68 1.78 -14.68
CA SER A 25 15.46 0.84 -13.87
C SER A 25 16.77 1.47 -13.43
N THR A 26 16.97 1.68 -12.14
CA THR A 26 18.32 1.76 -11.57
C THR A 26 18.43 0.75 -10.44
N ASP A 27 19.44 -0.11 -10.55
CA ASP A 27 19.83 -1.22 -9.65
C ASP A 27 20.21 -0.77 -8.23
N ARG A 28 19.30 -0.16 -7.49
CA ARG A 28 19.49 0.07 -6.05
C ARG A 28 18.31 -0.53 -5.29
N ASN A 29 18.41 -1.82 -4.99
CA ASN A 29 17.51 -2.53 -4.06
C ASN A 29 18.10 -2.48 -2.64
N GLY A 30 18.25 -1.28 -2.07
CA GLY A 30 18.81 -1.07 -0.74
C GLY A 30 17.79 -0.44 0.22
N ALA A 31 18.04 -0.53 1.53
CA ALA A 31 17.17 -0.02 2.62
C ALA A 31 17.06 1.53 2.69
N PHE A 32 17.36 2.21 1.59
CA PHE A 32 17.30 3.66 1.37
C PHE A 32 17.06 3.95 -0.12
N SER A 33 16.47 3.00 -0.85
CA SER A 33 16.15 3.19 -2.26
C SER A 33 14.88 4.00 -2.36
N TYR A 34 14.96 5.18 -2.98
CA TYR A 34 13.81 6.06 -3.20
C TYR A 34 12.62 5.33 -3.84
N HIS A 35 12.88 4.32 -4.67
CA HIS A 35 11.83 3.48 -5.26
C HIS A 35 11.18 2.54 -4.25
N ALA A 36 11.95 1.85 -3.40
CA ALA A 36 11.42 0.98 -2.34
C ALA A 36 10.62 1.80 -1.31
N GLU A 37 11.10 2.98 -0.94
CA GLU A 37 10.40 3.90 -0.03
C GLU A 37 9.04 4.34 -0.61
N THR A 38 9.03 4.75 -1.89
CA THR A 38 7.80 5.21 -2.57
C THR A 38 6.82 4.06 -2.79
N HIS A 39 7.30 2.86 -3.14
CA HIS A 39 6.46 1.68 -3.32
C HIS A 39 5.85 1.21 -1.99
N ALA A 40 6.66 1.08 -0.93
CA ALA A 40 6.18 0.65 0.38
C ALA A 40 5.16 1.66 0.93
N ALA A 41 5.46 2.96 0.88
CA ALA A 41 4.53 4.01 1.29
C ALA A 41 3.26 4.02 0.44
N GLY A 42 3.37 3.92 -0.89
CA GLY A 42 2.24 3.89 -1.81
C GLY A 42 1.31 2.69 -1.57
N VAL A 43 1.88 1.50 -1.35
CA VAL A 43 1.12 0.29 -0.99
C VAL A 43 0.41 0.45 0.35
N GLY A 44 1.09 1.01 1.35
CA GLY A 44 0.49 1.36 2.64
C GLY A 44 -0.70 2.29 2.48
N ILE A 45 -0.50 3.46 1.86
CA ILE A 45 -1.54 4.48 1.66
C ILE A 45 -2.74 3.89 0.93
N GLY A 46 -2.47 3.15 -0.15
CA GLY A 46 -3.52 2.49 -0.89
C GLY A 46 -4.32 1.54 0.00
N VAL A 47 -3.68 0.49 0.53
CA VAL A 47 -4.41 -0.53 1.29
C VAL A 47 -5.15 0.08 2.48
N GLY A 48 -4.55 1.07 3.15
CA GLY A 48 -5.19 1.79 4.24
C GLY A 48 -6.46 2.53 3.78
N ALA A 49 -6.39 3.28 2.68
CA ALA A 49 -7.54 4.03 2.17
C ALA A 49 -8.68 3.11 1.73
N ALA A 50 -8.36 2.01 1.05
CA ALA A 50 -9.36 1.01 0.65
C ALA A 50 -10.01 0.35 1.87
N ALA A 51 -9.22 -0.05 2.86
CA ALA A 51 -9.73 -0.67 4.08
C ALA A 51 -10.58 0.30 4.91
N GLY A 52 -10.16 1.57 5.02
CA GLY A 52 -10.92 2.62 5.69
C GLY A 52 -12.29 2.86 5.04
N ALA A 53 -12.34 2.92 3.70
CA ALA A 53 -13.58 3.17 2.96
C ALA A 53 -14.53 1.95 2.92
N THR A 54 -13.99 0.72 2.91
CA THR A 54 -14.79 -0.51 2.77
C THR A 54 -15.09 -1.23 4.08
N GLY A 55 -14.32 -0.96 5.14
CA GLY A 55 -14.35 -1.71 6.39
C GLY A 55 -13.69 -3.11 6.32
N ASP A 56 -13.07 -3.49 5.20
CA ASP A 56 -12.33 -4.75 5.09
C ASP A 56 -10.86 -4.59 5.50
N TYR A 57 -10.53 -5.05 6.70
CA TYR A 57 -9.20 -4.95 7.29
C TYR A 57 -8.33 -6.21 7.11
N ARG A 58 -8.75 -7.18 6.30
CA ARG A 58 -8.00 -8.44 6.12
C ARG A 58 -6.60 -8.21 5.55
N ILE A 59 -6.50 -7.34 4.55
CA ILE A 59 -5.21 -7.03 3.89
C ILE A 59 -4.35 -6.11 4.75
N VAL A 60 -4.95 -5.25 5.58
CA VAL A 60 -4.25 -4.44 6.59
C VAL A 60 -3.49 -5.36 7.55
N GLY A 61 -4.15 -6.40 8.07
CA GLY A 61 -3.50 -7.40 8.92
C GLY A 61 -2.34 -8.12 8.24
N ALA A 62 -2.44 -8.38 6.94
CA ALA A 62 -1.38 -9.00 6.16
C ALA A 62 -0.15 -8.08 5.99
N ILE A 63 -0.36 -6.80 5.71
CA ILE A 63 0.73 -5.80 5.63
C ILE A 63 1.42 -5.65 6.98
N VAL A 64 0.64 -5.54 8.07
CA VAL A 64 1.19 -5.47 9.43
C VAL A 64 2.02 -6.73 9.73
N ALA A 65 1.49 -7.91 9.45
CA ALA A 65 2.22 -9.16 9.63
C ALA A 65 3.55 -9.18 8.85
N LEU A 66 3.52 -8.79 7.56
CA LEU A 66 4.71 -8.72 6.72
C LEU A 66 5.75 -7.71 7.23
N ALA A 67 5.31 -6.55 7.70
CA ALA A 67 6.18 -5.53 8.29
C ALA A 67 6.93 -6.03 9.53
N PHE A 68 6.34 -6.98 10.27
CA PHE A 68 6.99 -7.67 11.40
C PHE A 68 7.71 -8.97 11.00
N GLY A 69 7.88 -9.23 9.71
CA GLY A 69 8.54 -10.44 9.20
C GLY A 69 7.72 -11.72 9.36
N LEU A 70 6.44 -11.62 9.70
CA LEU A 70 5.53 -12.75 9.83
C LEU A 70 5.01 -13.13 8.43
N ASN A 71 5.34 -14.33 7.98
CA ASN A 71 4.78 -14.90 6.74
C ASN A 71 3.36 -15.47 6.98
N ARG A 72 2.49 -14.69 7.64
CA ARG A 72 1.11 -15.07 7.95
C ARG A 72 0.16 -14.06 7.32
N GLY A 73 -0.39 -14.41 6.16
CA GLY A 73 -1.35 -13.57 5.45
C GLY A 73 -1.56 -14.03 4.00
N PRO A 74 -2.57 -13.50 3.29
CA PRO A 74 -2.71 -13.69 1.85
C PRO A 74 -1.41 -13.31 1.14
N SER A 75 -0.96 -14.17 0.23
CA SER A 75 0.19 -13.88 -0.62
C SER A 75 -0.11 -12.62 -1.43
N LEU A 76 0.66 -11.56 -1.22
CA LEU A 76 0.61 -10.40 -2.11
C LEU A 76 1.03 -10.88 -3.50
N SER A 77 0.25 -10.53 -4.52
CA SER A 77 0.37 -11.06 -5.89
C SER A 77 1.73 -10.78 -6.56
N SER A 78 2.54 -9.91 -5.98
CA SER A 78 3.89 -9.58 -6.46
C SER A 78 4.91 -9.86 -5.37
N ALA A 79 5.83 -10.79 -5.63
CA ALA A 79 6.96 -11.09 -4.76
C ALA A 79 7.73 -9.82 -4.35
N ARG A 80 7.82 -8.84 -5.25
CA ARG A 80 8.47 -7.55 -5.02
C ARG A 80 7.79 -6.72 -3.92
N ILE A 81 6.46 -6.65 -3.89
CA ILE A 81 5.73 -5.86 -2.87
C ILE A 81 5.97 -6.44 -1.47
N GLY A 82 5.97 -7.77 -1.36
CA GLY A 82 6.27 -8.42 -0.09
C GLY A 82 7.70 -8.21 0.38
N GLU A 83 8.64 -8.07 -0.56
CA GLU A 83 10.05 -7.78 -0.28
C GLU A 83 10.27 -6.31 0.10
N ASP A 84 9.63 -5.38 -0.61
CA ASP A 84 9.66 -3.93 -0.31
C ASP A 84 9.10 -3.64 1.10
N ILE A 85 7.97 -4.25 1.48
CA ILE A 85 7.39 -4.08 2.83
C ILE A 85 8.32 -4.63 3.92
N LYS A 86 9.05 -5.71 3.65
CA LYS A 86 10.00 -6.29 4.60
C LYS A 86 11.27 -5.46 4.72
N GLN A 87 11.71 -4.87 3.61
CA GLN A 87 12.88 -4.00 3.57
C GLN A 87 12.59 -2.64 4.22
N GLU A 88 11.40 -2.11 3.98
CA GLU A 88 10.97 -0.75 4.37
C GLU A 88 9.64 -0.75 5.17
N PRO A 89 9.58 -1.46 6.32
CA PRO A 89 8.32 -1.66 7.04
C PRO A 89 7.75 -0.34 7.59
N HIS A 90 8.61 0.63 7.91
CA HIS A 90 8.18 1.91 8.47
C HIS A 90 7.49 2.80 7.44
N TYR A 91 7.93 2.78 6.16
CA TYR A 91 7.22 3.45 5.08
C TYR A 91 5.89 2.77 4.76
N ALA A 92 5.85 1.43 4.75
CA ALA A 92 4.61 0.68 4.59
C ALA A 92 3.59 0.98 5.70
N LEU A 93 4.02 0.94 6.97
CA LEU A 93 3.16 1.20 8.11
C LEU A 93 2.74 2.67 8.23
N GLY A 94 3.66 3.61 7.96
CA GLY A 94 3.37 5.04 7.93
C GLY A 94 2.36 5.38 6.83
N GLY A 95 2.56 4.82 5.63
CA GLY A 95 1.61 4.92 4.54
C GLY A 95 0.25 4.31 4.90
N LEU A 96 0.25 3.12 5.52
CA LEU A 96 -0.97 2.42 5.96
C LEU A 96 -1.80 3.25 6.93
N ALA A 97 -1.15 3.86 7.94
CA ALA A 97 -1.82 4.72 8.90
C ALA A 97 -2.43 5.95 8.22
N LEU A 98 -1.68 6.62 7.34
CA LEU A 98 -2.17 7.76 6.56
C LEU A 98 -3.35 7.36 5.66
N GLY A 99 -3.24 6.23 4.97
CA GLY A 99 -4.29 5.67 4.13
C GLY A 99 -5.57 5.41 4.92
N LEU A 100 -5.48 4.74 6.07
CA LEU A 100 -6.62 4.46 6.94
C LEU A 100 -7.34 5.75 7.34
N LEU A 101 -6.60 6.79 7.73
CA LEU A 101 -7.17 8.10 8.04
C LEU A 101 -7.90 8.69 6.83
N ILE A 102 -7.27 8.72 5.65
CA ILE A 102 -7.90 9.21 4.42
C ILE A 102 -9.19 8.43 4.14
N GLY A 103 -9.16 7.10 4.22
CA GLY A 103 -10.31 6.23 3.94
C GLY A 103 -11.51 6.46 4.87
N THR A 104 -11.32 7.00 6.08
CA THR A 104 -12.45 7.34 6.97
C THR A 104 -13.28 8.53 6.47
N PHE A 105 -12.72 9.35 5.58
CA PHE A 105 -13.36 10.55 5.03
C PHE A 105 -13.87 10.36 3.60
N VAL A 106 -13.70 9.17 3.02
CA VAL A 106 -14.02 8.85 1.61
C VAL A 106 -15.22 7.91 1.53
#